data_AF-A0A432YSZ3-F1
#
_entry.id   AF-A0A432YSZ3-F1
#
_cell.length_a   1.000
_cell.length_b   1.000
_cell.length_c   1.000
_cell.angle_alpha   90.00
_cell.angle_beta   90.00
_cell.angle_gamma   90.00
#
_symmetry.space_group_name_H-M   'P 1'
#
loop_
_entity.id
_entity.type
_entity.pdbx_description
1 polymer ?
#
loop_
_entity_poly.entity_id
_entity_poly.type
_entity_poly.pdbx_seq_one_letter_code
_entity_poly.pdbx_strand_id
1 'polypeptide(L)'
;MKLSSVLTTSLAVLTLFASTSSEAHRVWIKPSATIVSGDSEWVTFDAAIANGIFYPDHYPLGLDRVEAMAPDGSAITLENGHKGKYRSVFDIELEKEGTYTIYSASSGLSARWVDAEGERQYWPPRGSQKTNEDFYKEVPQDAKDLEVSERSHRVETFVTSGAPTYDTLGPTGKGLELAPVTHPNDLYTGENITFKFNIDGKAAAGTEIVLVKDGERYRDQSQPTKLETDEKGEVTFTLDKPGMYWLEAEYADDNGKAPASKRQGSYVAVLEVLPM
;
A
#
# COMPACT_ATOMS: atom_id res chain seq x y z
N MET A 1 -13.92 59.49 -41.69
CA MET A 1 -12.68 59.34 -40.89
C MET A 1 -12.87 58.20 -39.91
N LYS A 2 -11.99 57.18 -40.00
CA LYS A 2 -11.60 56.18 -38.98
C LYS A 2 -12.71 55.17 -38.55
N LEU A 3 -12.63 53.88 -38.91
CA LEU A 3 -11.84 52.80 -38.25
C LEU A 3 -12.21 52.70 -36.75
N SER A 4 -12.57 51.58 -36.12
CA SER A 4 -12.54 50.14 -36.45
C SER A 4 -12.90 49.38 -35.16
N SER A 5 -13.57 48.21 -35.28
CA SER A 5 -13.44 46.98 -34.43
C SER A 5 -13.72 47.08 -32.91
N VAL A 6 -14.26 46.09 -32.20
CA VAL A 6 -13.76 44.72 -32.01
C VAL A 6 -14.86 43.85 -31.36
N LEU A 7 -15.04 42.64 -31.89
CA LEU A 7 -15.67 41.48 -31.25
C LEU A 7 -14.80 41.00 -30.07
N THR A 8 -15.39 40.66 -28.93
CA THR A 8 -14.74 39.74 -27.97
C THR A 8 -15.72 38.70 -27.46
N THR A 9 -15.71 37.57 -28.15
CA THR A 9 -16.18 36.25 -27.71
C THR A 9 -15.24 35.76 -26.60
N SER A 10 -15.74 35.59 -25.38
CA SER A 10 -14.95 35.01 -24.29
C SER A 10 -15.03 33.49 -24.36
N LEU A 11 -13.97 32.87 -24.87
CA LEU A 11 -13.76 31.43 -24.90
C LEU A 11 -13.26 31.00 -23.51
N ALA A 12 -14.08 30.30 -22.73
CA ALA A 12 -13.67 29.69 -21.48
C ALA A 12 -12.76 28.49 -21.80
N VAL A 13 -11.45 28.67 -21.61
CA VAL A 13 -10.47 27.59 -21.72
C VAL A 13 -10.60 26.70 -20.49
N LEU A 14 -11.13 25.51 -20.69
CA LEU A 14 -11.14 24.42 -19.73
C LEU A 14 -9.70 23.88 -19.61
N THR A 15 -8.92 24.36 -18.65
CA THR A 15 -7.64 23.73 -18.31
C THR A 15 -7.93 22.41 -17.60
N LEU A 16 -7.89 21.29 -18.34
CA LEU A 16 -7.70 19.98 -17.75
C LEU A 16 -6.37 20.01 -16.99
N PHE A 17 -6.43 19.91 -15.66
CA PHE A 17 -5.31 19.38 -14.91
C PHE A 17 -5.15 17.93 -15.34
N ALA A 18 -4.32 17.69 -16.35
CA ALA A 18 -3.74 16.38 -16.56
C ALA A 18 -2.85 16.13 -15.33
N SER A 19 -3.42 15.46 -14.32
CA SER A 19 -2.67 14.91 -13.20
C SER A 19 -1.60 14.04 -13.81
N THR A 20 -0.36 14.53 -13.85
CA THR A 20 0.80 13.70 -14.13
C THR A 20 0.71 12.56 -13.13
N SER A 21 0.57 11.33 -13.63
CA SER A 21 0.73 10.14 -12.82
C SER A 21 2.08 10.25 -12.15
N SER A 22 2.09 10.69 -10.89
CA SER A 22 3.24 10.57 -10.04
C SER A 22 3.51 9.07 -10.00
N GLU A 23 4.59 8.63 -10.65
CA GLU A 23 5.16 7.29 -10.43
C GLU A 23 5.56 7.25 -8.96
N ALA A 24 4.61 6.91 -8.10
CA ALA A 24 4.87 6.60 -6.71
C ALA A 24 5.71 5.33 -6.72
N HIS A 25 6.82 5.34 -5.98
CA HIS A 25 7.65 4.15 -5.86
C HIS A 25 6.82 3.00 -5.30
N ARG A 26 6.80 1.89 -6.03
CA ARG A 26 6.05 0.69 -5.71
C ARG A 26 6.87 -0.19 -4.79
N VAL A 27 6.41 -0.30 -3.55
CA VAL A 27 6.97 -1.24 -2.58
C VAL A 27 6.34 -2.61 -2.77
N TRP A 28 7.09 -3.68 -2.55
CA TRP A 28 6.54 -5.03 -2.53
C TRP A 28 7.44 -5.98 -1.74
N ILE A 29 6.81 -7.01 -1.19
CA ILE A 29 7.45 -8.21 -0.66
C ILE A 29 6.90 -9.34 -1.53
N LYS A 30 7.74 -10.06 -2.26
CA LYS A 30 7.30 -11.09 -3.21
C LYS A 30 7.83 -12.45 -2.74
N PRO A 31 6.96 -13.45 -2.53
CA PRO A 31 7.40 -14.77 -2.16
C PRO A 31 7.85 -15.57 -3.41
N SER A 32 8.64 -16.62 -3.18
CA SER A 32 8.98 -17.63 -4.18
C SER A 32 7.80 -18.56 -4.48
N ALA A 33 6.91 -18.76 -3.51
CA ALA A 33 5.65 -19.52 -3.61
C ALA A 33 4.60 -18.93 -2.66
N THR A 34 3.32 -18.92 -3.07
CA THR A 34 2.21 -18.49 -2.19
C THR A 34 1.53 -19.65 -1.48
N ILE A 35 1.59 -20.86 -2.05
CA ILE A 35 1.05 -22.09 -1.48
C ILE A 35 2.13 -23.16 -1.50
N VAL A 36 2.33 -23.83 -0.37
CA VAL A 36 3.23 -24.99 -0.25
C VAL A 36 2.53 -26.12 0.50
N SER A 37 3.10 -27.33 0.39
CA SER A 37 2.59 -28.51 1.07
C SER A 37 3.77 -29.30 1.63
N GLY A 38 3.82 -29.47 2.94
CA GLY A 38 4.85 -30.22 3.65
C GLY A 38 4.84 -29.89 5.15
N ASP A 39 5.60 -30.65 5.93
CA ASP A 39 5.64 -30.50 7.39
C ASP A 39 6.56 -29.33 7.84
N SER A 40 7.53 -28.93 7.01
CA SER A 40 8.46 -27.83 7.29
C SER A 40 9.05 -27.27 5.99
N GLU A 41 8.25 -26.51 5.27
CA GLU A 41 8.63 -25.93 3.98
C GLU A 41 9.32 -24.58 4.17
N TRP A 42 10.27 -24.26 3.28
CA TRP A 42 10.99 -23.00 3.29
C TRP A 42 10.53 -22.12 2.13
N VAL A 43 10.24 -20.85 2.42
CA VAL A 43 9.85 -19.86 1.40
C VAL A 43 10.79 -18.66 1.46
N THR A 44 11.33 -18.30 0.29
CA THR A 44 12.22 -17.16 0.10
C THR A 44 11.42 -15.96 -0.36
N PHE A 45 11.79 -14.77 0.12
CA PHE A 45 11.15 -13.52 -0.22
C PHE A 45 12.15 -12.54 -0.83
N ASP A 46 11.73 -11.86 -1.89
CA ASP A 46 12.37 -10.65 -2.38
C ASP A 46 11.61 -9.43 -1.86
N ALA A 47 12.29 -8.41 -1.32
CA ALA A 47 11.66 -7.19 -0.83
C ALA A 47 12.32 -5.92 -1.38
N ALA A 48 11.55 -5.07 -2.04
CA ALA A 48 12.06 -3.88 -2.72
C ALA A 48 11.08 -2.70 -2.72
N ILE A 49 11.65 -1.51 -2.90
CA ILE A 49 10.98 -0.28 -3.29
C ILE A 49 11.48 -0.01 -4.71
N ALA A 50 10.59 -0.04 -5.70
CA ALA A 50 10.93 -0.05 -7.12
C ALA A 50 10.06 0.94 -7.91
N ASN A 51 10.40 1.19 -9.17
CA ASN A 51 9.46 1.82 -10.10
C ASN A 51 8.61 0.72 -10.80
N GLY A 52 9.24 -0.37 -11.22
CA GLY A 52 8.56 -1.51 -11.85
C GLY A 52 7.94 -2.51 -10.88
N ILE A 53 6.84 -3.15 -11.29
CA ILE A 53 6.29 -4.32 -10.58
C ILE A 53 7.27 -5.48 -10.63
N PHE A 54 7.64 -5.98 -9.45
CA PHE A 54 8.52 -7.14 -9.26
C PHE A 54 9.88 -7.02 -9.99
N TYR A 55 10.32 -5.79 -10.26
CA TYR A 55 11.59 -5.48 -10.89
C TYR A 55 12.40 -4.55 -9.97
N PRO A 56 13.40 -5.07 -9.23
CA PRO A 56 14.11 -4.29 -8.23
C PRO A 56 15.11 -3.32 -8.89
N ASP A 57 14.72 -2.05 -9.03
CA ASP A 57 15.48 -1.04 -9.77
C ASP A 57 15.74 0.29 -9.02
N HIS A 58 15.30 0.41 -7.76
CA HIS A 58 15.43 1.65 -7.00
C HIS A 58 16.10 1.48 -5.63
N TYR A 59 15.42 0.93 -4.60
CA TYR A 59 15.99 0.70 -3.26
C TYR A 59 15.51 -0.62 -2.64
N PRO A 60 16.34 -1.29 -1.81
CA PRO A 60 15.89 -2.44 -1.04
C PRO A 60 14.93 -2.00 0.07
N LEU A 61 13.88 -2.78 0.33
CA LEU A 61 13.11 -2.62 1.56
C LEU A 61 13.98 -3.07 2.74
N GLY A 62 14.07 -2.26 3.79
CA GLY A 62 14.84 -2.60 4.99
C GLY A 62 14.20 -3.76 5.75
N LEU A 63 14.96 -4.83 6.02
CA LEU A 63 14.47 -6.00 6.76
C LEU A 63 14.18 -5.69 8.23
N ASP A 64 14.76 -4.61 8.77
CA ASP A 64 14.44 -4.05 10.09
C ASP A 64 12.98 -3.57 10.21
N ARG A 65 12.26 -3.47 9.09
CA ARG A 65 10.85 -3.06 9.01
C ARG A 65 9.92 -4.18 8.59
N VAL A 66 10.44 -5.40 8.40
CA VAL A 66 9.67 -6.56 7.97
C VAL A 66 9.49 -7.48 9.17
N GLU A 67 8.26 -7.88 9.40
CA GLU A 67 7.86 -8.84 10.41
C GLU A 67 7.14 -10.01 9.72
N ALA A 68 7.16 -11.17 10.35
CA ALA A 68 6.43 -12.34 9.91
C ALA A 68 5.67 -12.95 11.08
N MET A 69 4.48 -13.47 10.80
CA MET A 69 3.56 -14.02 11.79
C MET A 69 2.98 -15.35 11.28
N ALA A 70 2.96 -16.34 12.17
CA ALA A 70 2.42 -17.66 11.93
C ALA A 70 0.87 -17.67 11.97
N PRO A 71 0.23 -18.77 11.54
CA PRO A 71 -1.24 -18.89 11.54
C PRO A 71 -1.89 -18.74 12.93
N ASP A 72 -1.15 -19.02 14.00
CA ASP A 72 -1.61 -18.86 15.39
C ASP A 72 -1.23 -17.52 16.03
N GLY A 73 -0.67 -16.60 15.24
CA GLY A 73 -0.27 -15.27 15.68
C GLY A 73 1.12 -15.19 16.31
N SER A 74 1.86 -16.30 16.42
CA SER A 74 3.23 -16.24 16.92
C SER A 74 4.16 -15.55 15.92
N ALA A 75 5.05 -14.68 16.41
CA ALA A 75 6.07 -14.05 15.58
C ALA A 75 7.07 -15.08 15.03
N ILE A 76 7.56 -14.83 13.82
CA ILE A 76 8.52 -15.68 13.12
C ILE A 76 9.81 -14.90 12.89
N THR A 77 10.94 -15.56 13.13
CA THR A 77 12.25 -15.01 12.81
C THR A 77 12.46 -15.04 11.30
N LEU A 78 12.89 -13.91 10.74
CA LEU A 78 13.36 -13.87 9.35
C LEU A 78 14.78 -14.45 9.30
N GLU A 79 14.94 -15.54 8.56
CA GLU A 79 16.21 -16.25 8.43
C GLU A 79 16.95 -15.83 7.15
N ASN A 80 18.26 -16.08 7.09
CA ASN A 80 19.11 -15.84 5.92
C ASN A 80 19.00 -14.42 5.30
N GLY A 81 18.67 -13.42 6.12
CA GLY A 81 18.46 -12.04 5.68
C GLY A 81 19.72 -11.42 5.03
N HIS A 82 19.58 -10.95 3.80
CA HIS A 82 20.66 -10.26 3.07
C HIS A 82 20.15 -9.03 2.31
N LYS A 83 20.74 -7.87 2.60
CA LYS A 83 20.43 -6.60 1.94
C LYS A 83 21.38 -6.32 0.77
N GLY A 84 20.86 -6.38 -0.45
CA GLY A 84 21.57 -5.99 -1.66
C GLY A 84 21.42 -4.49 -1.98
N LYS A 85 21.82 -4.12 -3.21
CA LYS A 85 21.72 -2.73 -3.70
C LYS A 85 20.29 -2.30 -4.06
N TYR A 86 19.47 -3.22 -4.58
CA TYR A 86 18.12 -2.93 -5.08
C TYR A 86 17.02 -3.79 -4.46
N ARG A 87 17.37 -4.88 -3.78
CA ARG A 87 16.44 -5.73 -3.04
C ARG A 87 17.09 -6.30 -1.79
N SER A 88 16.28 -6.57 -0.79
CA SER A 88 16.62 -7.47 0.30
C SER A 88 16.03 -8.85 0.01
N VAL A 89 16.68 -9.88 0.52
CA VAL A 89 16.18 -11.26 0.51
C VAL A 89 16.19 -11.83 1.92
N PHE A 90 15.27 -12.74 2.21
CA PHE A 90 15.20 -13.49 3.46
C PHE A 90 14.36 -14.75 3.26
N ASP A 91 14.43 -15.67 4.20
CA ASP A 91 13.64 -16.89 4.22
C ASP A 91 12.79 -16.95 5.49
N ILE A 92 11.70 -17.71 5.42
CA ILE A 92 10.97 -18.19 6.61
C ILE A 92 10.74 -19.69 6.49
N GLU A 93 10.70 -20.37 7.62
CA GLU A 93 10.30 -21.78 7.73
C GLU A 93 8.83 -21.88 8.18
N LEU A 94 8.07 -22.75 7.52
CA LEU A 94 6.64 -22.94 7.76
C LEU A 94 6.38 -24.24 8.52
N GLU A 95 6.50 -24.18 9.84
CA GLU A 95 6.35 -25.34 10.74
C GLU A 95 4.90 -25.71 11.11
N LYS A 96 3.91 -24.89 10.69
CA LYS A 96 2.49 -25.04 11.04
C LYS A 96 1.64 -24.99 9.79
N GLU A 97 0.55 -25.75 9.78
CA GLU A 97 -0.48 -25.61 8.76
C GLU A 97 -1.25 -24.30 8.95
N GLY A 98 -1.56 -23.61 7.86
CA GLY A 98 -2.32 -22.36 7.86
C GLY A 98 -1.66 -21.25 7.04
N THR A 99 -2.20 -20.04 7.18
CA THR A 99 -1.71 -18.87 6.46
C THR A 99 -0.83 -17.97 7.33
N TYR A 100 0.36 -17.72 6.80
CA TYR A 100 1.39 -16.86 7.34
C TYR A 100 1.26 -15.47 6.76
N THR A 101 1.46 -14.46 7.59
CA THR A 101 1.42 -13.06 7.18
C THR A 101 2.81 -12.45 7.31
N ILE A 102 3.35 -11.96 6.20
CA ILE A 102 4.61 -11.23 6.14
C ILE A 102 4.26 -9.80 5.86
N TYR A 103 4.70 -8.87 6.71
CA TYR A 103 4.26 -7.49 6.60
C TYR A 103 5.32 -6.47 6.97
N SER A 104 5.14 -5.27 6.45
CA SER A 104 5.78 -4.05 6.93
C SER A 104 4.69 -3.03 7.19
N ALA A 105 4.60 -2.50 8.41
CA ALA A 105 3.59 -1.52 8.77
C ALA A 105 4.21 -0.34 9.51
N SER A 106 3.77 0.86 9.17
CA SER A 106 4.18 2.08 9.86
C SER A 106 3.04 3.07 9.89
N SER A 107 3.01 3.89 10.95
CA SER A 107 2.08 5.00 11.07
C SER A 107 2.77 6.16 11.77
N GLY A 108 2.37 7.38 11.44
CA GLY A 108 2.89 8.56 12.10
C GLY A 108 2.23 9.84 11.64
N LEU A 109 2.45 10.89 12.42
CA LEU A 109 2.04 12.23 12.04
C LEU A 109 2.94 12.77 10.92
N SER A 110 2.34 13.57 10.05
CA SER A 110 3.03 14.42 9.09
C SER A 110 2.43 15.82 9.19
N ALA A 111 3.25 16.84 9.00
CA ALA A 111 2.77 18.21 9.03
C ALA A 111 3.46 19.07 7.98
N ARG A 112 2.76 20.11 7.54
CA ARG A 112 3.29 21.19 6.72
C ARG A 112 2.77 22.52 7.22
N TRP A 113 3.59 23.55 7.15
CA TRP A 113 3.21 24.90 7.57
C TRP A 113 4.07 25.94 6.87
N VAL A 114 3.74 27.21 7.07
CA VAL A 114 4.54 28.37 6.65
C VAL A 114 5.19 28.99 7.88
N ASP A 115 6.51 29.16 7.85
CA ASP A 115 7.25 29.81 8.95
C ASP A 115 7.13 31.34 8.93
N ALA A 116 7.81 32.01 9.87
CA ALA A 116 7.76 33.47 10.00
C ALA A 116 8.42 34.19 8.80
N GLU A 117 9.36 33.53 8.14
CA GLU A 117 10.06 33.99 6.94
C GLU A 117 9.23 33.79 5.66
N GLY A 118 8.13 33.04 5.72
CA GLY A 118 7.24 32.75 4.60
C GLY A 118 7.59 31.49 3.84
N GLU A 119 8.53 30.68 4.34
CA GLU A 119 8.99 29.44 3.72
C GLU A 119 8.13 28.25 4.14
N ARG A 120 7.97 27.29 3.23
CA ARG A 120 7.22 26.06 3.49
C ARG A 120 8.08 25.06 4.24
N GLN A 121 7.57 24.61 5.38
CA GLN A 121 8.20 23.59 6.20
C GLN A 121 7.42 22.28 6.13
N TYR A 122 8.12 21.17 6.37
CA TYR A 122 7.56 19.83 6.44
C TYR A 122 8.13 19.05 7.62
N TRP A 123 7.29 18.22 8.24
CA TRP A 123 7.67 17.34 9.34
C TRP A 123 7.01 15.96 9.17
N PRO A 124 7.69 14.86 9.55
CA PRO A 124 9.10 14.82 9.93
C PRO A 124 10.00 15.04 8.72
N PRO A 125 11.26 15.51 8.91
CA PRO A 125 12.23 15.56 7.83
C PRO A 125 12.34 14.21 7.11
N ARG A 126 12.51 14.23 5.79
CA ARG A 126 12.54 13.01 4.97
C ARG A 126 13.62 12.04 5.48
N GLY A 127 13.23 10.79 5.70
CA GLY A 127 14.14 9.74 6.18
C GLY A 127 14.40 9.75 7.70
N SER A 128 13.71 10.61 8.47
CA SER A 128 13.75 10.57 9.93
C SER A 128 12.51 9.88 10.50
N GLN A 129 12.72 9.10 11.57
CA GLN A 129 11.65 8.52 12.37
C GLN A 129 11.46 9.39 13.60
N LYS A 130 10.24 9.88 13.81
CA LYS A 130 9.88 10.77 14.90
C LYS A 130 8.64 10.23 15.61
N THR A 131 8.55 10.52 16.90
CA THR A 131 7.40 10.14 17.72
C THR A 131 6.34 11.24 17.72
N ASN A 132 5.13 10.92 18.19
CA ASN A 132 4.10 11.93 18.42
C ASN A 132 4.52 12.95 19.49
N GLU A 133 5.42 12.60 20.41
CA GLU A 133 5.96 13.57 21.38
C GLU A 133 6.91 14.57 20.72
N ASP A 134 7.70 14.12 19.73
CA ASP A 134 8.61 14.99 18.99
C ASP A 134 7.85 16.02 18.15
N PHE A 135 6.65 15.67 17.66
CA PHE A 135 5.77 16.61 16.96
C PHE A 135 5.52 17.88 17.79
N TYR A 136 5.14 17.73 19.05
CA TYR A 136 4.85 18.88 19.91
C TYR A 136 6.09 19.69 20.31
N LYS A 137 7.29 19.10 20.20
CA LYS A 137 8.56 19.78 20.48
C LYS A 137 9.09 20.54 19.25
N GLU A 138 8.84 20.00 18.05
CA GLU A 138 9.49 20.45 16.82
C GLU A 138 8.57 21.25 15.89
N VAL A 139 7.24 21.09 16.02
CA VAL A 139 6.26 21.79 15.19
C VAL A 139 5.60 22.92 15.99
N PRO A 140 5.71 24.19 15.55
CA PRO A 140 4.99 25.29 16.19
C PRO A 140 3.47 25.12 15.99
N GLN A 141 2.72 25.00 17.08
CA GLN A 141 1.28 24.68 17.04
C GLN A 141 0.43 25.86 16.55
N ASP A 142 0.98 27.07 16.58
CA ASP A 142 0.39 28.32 16.09
C ASP A 142 0.97 28.74 14.73
N ALA A 143 1.72 27.85 14.06
CA ALA A 143 2.27 28.12 12.75
C ALA A 143 1.18 28.46 11.72
N LYS A 144 1.51 29.38 10.80
CA LYS A 144 0.61 29.78 9.73
C LYS A 144 0.36 28.61 8.79
N ASP A 145 -0.90 28.42 8.41
CA ASP A 145 -1.35 27.36 7.49
C ASP A 145 -0.88 25.95 7.93
N LEU A 146 -0.82 25.71 9.25
CA LEU A 146 -0.47 24.41 9.80
C LEU A 146 -1.51 23.36 9.42
N GLU A 147 -1.08 22.38 8.63
CA GLU A 147 -1.84 21.19 8.32
C GLU A 147 -1.14 19.98 8.90
N VAL A 148 -1.89 19.17 9.65
CA VAL A 148 -1.41 17.95 10.28
C VAL A 148 -2.25 16.77 9.79
N SER A 149 -1.57 15.73 9.32
CA SER A 149 -2.20 14.51 8.82
C SER A 149 -1.55 13.28 9.45
N GLU A 150 -2.36 12.32 9.88
CA GLU A 150 -1.89 10.99 10.23
C GLU A 150 -1.73 10.17 8.96
N ARG A 151 -0.59 9.50 8.78
CA ARG A 151 -0.33 8.63 7.63
C ARG A 151 -0.06 7.23 8.13
N SER A 152 -0.66 6.25 7.47
CA SER A 152 -0.37 4.83 7.65
C SER A 152 0.06 4.21 6.33
N HIS A 153 0.99 3.28 6.42
CA HIS A 153 1.49 2.52 5.29
C HIS A 153 1.65 1.08 5.71
N ARG A 154 1.07 0.16 4.94
CA ARG A 154 1.10 -1.27 5.20
C ARG A 154 1.39 -2.03 3.92
N VAL A 155 2.35 -2.94 3.98
CA VAL A 155 2.71 -3.87 2.90
C VAL A 155 2.50 -5.26 3.46
N GLU A 156 1.74 -6.10 2.76
CA GLU A 156 1.46 -7.47 3.19
C GLU A 156 1.72 -8.48 2.07
N THR A 157 2.02 -9.69 2.49
CA THR A 157 2.19 -10.86 1.65
C THR A 157 1.78 -12.08 2.45
N PHE A 158 1.09 -13.01 1.79
CA PHE A 158 0.52 -14.17 2.43
C PHE A 158 1.13 -15.43 1.85
N VAL A 159 1.42 -16.40 2.70
CA VAL A 159 1.87 -17.73 2.28
C VAL A 159 1.09 -18.78 3.05
N THR A 160 0.54 -19.77 2.36
CA THR A 160 -0.28 -20.82 2.97
C THR A 160 0.46 -22.15 2.90
N SER A 161 0.63 -22.81 4.05
CA SER A 161 1.02 -24.22 4.12
C SER A 161 -0.23 -25.05 4.37
N GLY A 162 -0.55 -26.00 3.49
CA GLY A 162 -1.77 -26.82 3.62
C GLY A 162 -3.07 -26.00 3.47
N ALA A 163 -4.00 -26.13 4.42
CA ALA A 163 -5.29 -25.44 4.35
C ALA A 163 -5.20 -23.94 4.74
N PRO A 164 -5.91 -23.03 4.03
CA PRO A 164 -5.95 -21.61 4.38
C PRO A 164 -6.64 -21.33 5.72
N THR A 165 -6.17 -20.32 6.45
CA THR A 165 -6.72 -19.88 7.74
C THR A 165 -6.90 -18.37 7.74
N TYR A 166 -7.89 -17.86 8.49
CA TYR A 166 -8.22 -16.43 8.52
C TYR A 166 -7.88 -15.75 9.85
N ASP A 167 -7.48 -16.52 10.88
CA ASP A 167 -7.35 -16.05 12.26
C ASP A 167 -6.44 -14.82 12.41
N THR A 168 -5.45 -14.68 11.52
CA THR A 168 -4.45 -13.61 11.54
C THR A 168 -4.54 -12.64 10.35
N LEU A 169 -5.50 -12.83 9.43
CA LEU A 169 -5.67 -12.02 8.21
C LEU A 169 -6.56 -10.79 8.41
N GLY A 170 -6.98 -10.52 9.65
CA GLY A 170 -7.90 -9.45 9.99
C GLY A 170 -7.23 -8.12 10.33
N PRO A 171 -7.98 -7.00 10.30
CA PRO A 171 -7.47 -5.69 10.64
C PRO A 171 -7.10 -5.60 12.12
N THR A 172 -5.94 -5.03 12.42
CA THR A 172 -5.48 -4.70 13.78
C THR A 172 -6.16 -3.44 14.33
N GLY A 173 -6.94 -2.74 13.51
CA GLY A 173 -7.63 -1.50 13.83
C GLY A 173 -6.75 -0.26 13.69
N LYS A 174 -5.67 -0.33 12.90
CA LYS A 174 -4.69 0.75 12.75
C LYS A 174 -4.39 1.02 11.29
N GLY A 175 -4.72 2.22 10.83
CA GLY A 175 -4.49 2.61 9.44
C GLY A 175 -5.41 1.88 8.47
N LEU A 176 -5.05 1.93 7.18
CA LEU A 176 -5.74 1.21 6.13
C LEU A 176 -5.30 -0.26 6.11
N GLU A 177 -6.26 -1.17 6.21
CA GLU A 177 -6.04 -2.60 6.36
C GLU A 177 -7.01 -3.39 5.48
N LEU A 178 -6.54 -4.49 4.91
CA LEU A 178 -7.37 -5.47 4.23
C LEU A 178 -8.02 -6.40 5.26
N ALA A 179 -9.32 -6.65 5.09
CA ALA A 179 -10.07 -7.72 5.71
C ALA A 179 -10.56 -8.62 4.56
N PRO A 180 -9.84 -9.70 4.22
CA PRO A 180 -10.18 -10.50 3.05
C PRO A 180 -11.50 -11.25 3.26
N VAL A 181 -12.44 -11.07 2.33
CA VAL A 181 -13.67 -11.90 2.25
C VAL A 181 -13.37 -13.16 1.43
N THR A 182 -12.68 -12.99 0.30
CA THR A 182 -11.98 -14.08 -0.41
C THR A 182 -10.55 -14.18 0.12
N HIS A 183 -10.09 -15.40 0.43
CA HIS A 183 -8.75 -15.63 0.96
C HIS A 183 -7.68 -15.15 -0.05
N PRO A 184 -6.62 -14.44 0.39
CA PRO A 184 -5.63 -13.86 -0.52
C PRO A 184 -4.78 -14.89 -1.31
N ASN A 185 -4.70 -16.13 -0.82
CA ASN A 185 -4.07 -17.26 -1.51
C ASN A 185 -5.08 -18.25 -2.12
N ASP A 186 -6.36 -17.87 -2.26
CA ASP A 186 -7.40 -18.71 -2.88
C ASP A 186 -8.10 -17.92 -3.99
N LEU A 187 -7.30 -17.38 -4.92
CA LEU A 187 -7.77 -16.53 -6.01
C LEU A 187 -7.68 -17.27 -7.34
N TYR A 188 -8.80 -17.40 -8.04
CA TYR A 188 -8.85 -18.04 -9.35
C TYR A 188 -9.39 -17.11 -10.43
N THR A 189 -8.92 -17.30 -11.67
CA THR A 189 -9.42 -16.55 -12.81
C THR A 189 -10.90 -16.83 -13.05
N GLY A 190 -11.71 -15.80 -13.29
CA GLY A 190 -13.15 -15.96 -13.60
C GLY A 190 -14.06 -16.11 -12.38
N GLU A 191 -13.50 -16.32 -11.18
CA GLU A 191 -14.25 -16.29 -9.93
C GLU A 191 -14.34 -14.87 -9.35
N ASN A 192 -15.39 -14.63 -8.54
CA ASN A 192 -15.54 -13.37 -7.83
C ASN A 192 -14.55 -13.31 -6.67
N ILE A 193 -13.63 -12.35 -6.74
CA ILE A 193 -12.73 -11.96 -5.66
C ILE A 193 -13.38 -10.81 -4.91
N THR A 194 -13.58 -10.95 -3.60
CA THR A 194 -14.11 -9.89 -2.75
C THR A 194 -13.11 -9.52 -1.67
N PHE A 195 -12.77 -8.23 -1.62
CA PHE A 195 -11.93 -7.66 -0.59
C PHE A 195 -12.68 -6.56 0.14
N LYS A 196 -12.41 -6.44 1.44
CA LYS A 196 -12.92 -5.35 2.26
C LYS A 196 -11.76 -4.56 2.83
N PHE A 197 -11.83 -3.24 2.75
CA PHE A 197 -10.85 -2.35 3.36
C PHE A 197 -11.46 -1.62 4.54
N ASN A 198 -10.67 -1.55 5.62
CA ASN A 198 -11.00 -0.79 6.81
C ASN A 198 -9.93 0.27 7.09
N ILE A 199 -10.34 1.42 7.61
CA ILE A 199 -9.48 2.50 8.09
C ILE A 199 -9.71 2.70 9.59
N ASP A 200 -8.71 2.35 10.41
CA ASP A 200 -8.79 2.32 11.87
C ASP A 200 -10.01 1.53 12.40
N GLY A 201 -10.24 0.34 11.82
CA GLY A 201 -11.31 -0.58 12.23
C GLY A 201 -12.72 -0.22 11.76
N LYS A 202 -12.88 0.81 10.92
CA LYS A 202 -14.15 1.18 10.27
C LYS A 202 -14.07 0.93 8.77
N ALA A 203 -15.21 0.70 8.10
CA ALA A 203 -15.26 0.59 6.65
C ALA A 203 -14.59 1.79 5.97
N ALA A 204 -13.71 1.52 5.01
CA ALA A 204 -13.06 2.53 4.17
C ALA A 204 -13.78 2.59 2.81
N ALA A 205 -14.86 3.36 2.74
CA ALA A 205 -15.65 3.54 1.52
C ALA A 205 -14.97 4.52 0.56
N GLY A 206 -14.95 4.24 -0.74
CA GLY A 206 -14.24 5.08 -1.71
C GLY A 206 -12.71 4.90 -1.67
N THR A 207 -12.21 3.79 -1.14
CA THR A 207 -10.79 3.41 -1.27
C THR A 207 -10.50 3.14 -2.74
N GLU A 208 -9.56 3.90 -3.30
CA GLU A 208 -9.09 3.70 -4.67
C GLU A 208 -8.13 2.51 -4.69
N ILE A 209 -8.36 1.56 -5.60
CA ILE A 209 -7.56 0.35 -5.71
C ILE A 209 -6.98 0.26 -7.12
N VAL A 210 -5.68 0.02 -7.20
CA VAL A 210 -4.93 -0.20 -8.42
C VAL A 210 -4.34 -1.61 -8.37
N LEU A 211 -4.67 -2.41 -9.38
CA LEU A 211 -4.13 -3.76 -9.52
C LEU A 211 -3.29 -3.86 -10.80
N VAL A 212 -2.06 -4.32 -10.65
CA VAL A 212 -1.09 -4.42 -11.75
C VAL A 212 -0.56 -5.85 -11.83
N LYS A 213 -0.78 -6.51 -12.97
CA LYS A 213 -0.23 -7.84 -13.23
C LYS A 213 1.29 -7.77 -13.40
N ASP A 214 2.01 -8.77 -12.91
CA ASP A 214 3.43 -8.98 -13.20
C ASP A 214 3.74 -8.99 -14.70
N GLY A 215 4.95 -8.63 -15.08
CA GLY A 215 5.45 -8.65 -16.46
C GLY A 215 5.02 -7.43 -17.27
N GLU A 216 4.64 -6.32 -16.62
CA GLU A 216 4.26 -5.07 -17.30
C GLU A 216 5.34 -4.56 -18.25
N ARG A 217 6.61 -4.76 -17.91
CA ARG A 217 7.79 -4.40 -18.72
C ARG A 217 7.77 -5.04 -20.12
N TYR A 218 7.11 -6.18 -20.26
CA TYR A 218 7.05 -6.96 -21.49
C TYR A 218 5.70 -6.81 -22.22
N ARG A 219 4.84 -5.88 -21.81
CA ARG A 219 3.54 -5.61 -22.45
C ARG A 219 3.51 -4.24 -23.11
N ASP A 220 3.07 -4.20 -24.35
CA ASP A 220 2.86 -2.95 -25.10
C ASP A 220 1.78 -2.06 -24.47
N GLN A 221 0.80 -2.69 -23.79
CA GLN A 221 -0.24 -2.02 -23.01
C GLN A 221 -0.28 -2.65 -21.61
N SER A 222 0.27 -1.95 -20.63
CA SER A 222 0.08 -2.27 -19.21
C SER A 222 -0.84 -1.22 -18.61
N GLN A 223 -2.14 -1.34 -18.86
CA GLN A 223 -3.11 -0.54 -18.10
C GLN A 223 -3.44 -1.28 -16.81
N PRO A 224 -3.31 -0.61 -15.65
CA PRO A 224 -3.73 -1.19 -14.40
C PRO A 224 -5.26 -1.36 -14.36
N THR A 225 -5.74 -2.37 -13.66
CA THR A 225 -7.16 -2.44 -13.28
C THR A 225 -7.38 -1.44 -12.15
N LYS A 226 -8.37 -0.57 -12.29
CA LYS A 226 -8.76 0.40 -11.26
C LYS A 226 -10.14 0.03 -10.71
N LEU A 227 -10.25 0.01 -9.40
CA LEU A 227 -11.48 -0.31 -8.68
C LEU A 227 -11.66 0.69 -7.54
N GLU A 228 -12.87 0.72 -6.98
CA GLU A 228 -13.21 1.57 -5.84
C GLU A 228 -14.11 0.78 -4.89
N THR A 229 -13.91 0.92 -3.58
CA THR A 229 -14.76 0.26 -2.58
C THR A 229 -16.11 0.95 -2.43
N ASP A 230 -17.14 0.17 -2.13
CA ASP A 230 -18.48 0.66 -1.84
C ASP A 230 -18.61 1.26 -0.42
N GLU A 231 -19.83 1.65 -0.04
CA GLU A 231 -20.17 2.19 1.29
C GLU A 231 -19.82 1.26 2.47
N LYS A 232 -19.64 -0.04 2.23
CA LYS A 232 -19.22 -1.02 3.24
C LYS A 232 -17.70 -1.21 3.27
N GLY A 233 -16.97 -0.49 2.42
CA GLY A 233 -15.54 -0.69 2.18
C GLY A 233 -15.26 -1.95 1.37
N GLU A 234 -16.25 -2.51 0.67
CA GLU A 234 -16.12 -3.77 -0.08
C GLU A 234 -15.91 -3.48 -1.57
N VAL A 235 -15.10 -4.32 -2.23
CA VAL A 235 -14.95 -4.36 -3.68
C VAL A 235 -15.06 -5.80 -4.13
N THR A 236 -15.83 -6.04 -5.19
CA THR A 236 -15.93 -7.35 -5.84
C THR A 236 -15.55 -7.23 -7.30
N PHE A 237 -14.65 -8.08 -7.77
CA PHE A 237 -14.12 -8.07 -9.13
C PHE A 237 -13.72 -9.48 -9.58
N THR A 238 -13.45 -9.63 -10.87
CA THR A 238 -12.95 -10.87 -11.48
C THR A 238 -11.67 -10.59 -12.25
N LEU A 239 -10.75 -11.56 -12.31
CA LEU A 239 -9.54 -11.47 -13.13
C LEU A 239 -9.56 -12.55 -14.22
N ASP A 240 -9.12 -12.20 -15.42
CA ASP A 240 -9.17 -13.07 -16.60
C ASP A 240 -7.84 -13.81 -16.85
N LYS A 241 -6.75 -13.36 -16.22
CA LYS A 241 -5.40 -13.88 -16.48
C LYS A 241 -4.75 -14.36 -15.18
N PRO A 242 -4.14 -15.55 -15.16
CA PRO A 242 -3.43 -16.04 -13.99
C PRO A 242 -2.05 -15.37 -13.85
N GLY A 243 -1.48 -15.50 -12.65
CA GLY A 243 -0.14 -15.07 -12.29
C GLY A 243 -0.12 -14.11 -11.10
N MET A 244 1.06 -13.53 -10.85
CA MET A 244 1.25 -12.58 -9.75
C MET A 244 0.66 -11.21 -10.10
N TYR A 245 0.06 -10.57 -9.10
CA TYR A 245 -0.47 -9.22 -9.13
C TYR A 245 0.07 -8.42 -7.95
N TRP A 246 0.34 -7.14 -8.20
CA TRP A 246 0.57 -6.15 -7.18
C TRP A 246 -0.70 -5.33 -7.01
N LEU A 247 -1.17 -5.21 -5.77
CA LEU A 247 -2.32 -4.40 -5.38
C LEU A 247 -1.82 -3.22 -4.57
N GLU A 248 -2.28 -2.02 -4.89
CA GLU A 248 -2.20 -0.86 -4.02
C GLU A 248 -3.61 -0.31 -3.79
N ALA A 249 -3.90 0.02 -2.54
CA ALA A 249 -5.12 0.66 -2.11
C ALA A 249 -4.76 1.95 -1.36
N GLU A 250 -5.39 3.05 -1.73
CA GLU A 250 -5.22 4.35 -1.08
C GLU A 250 -6.54 4.88 -0.56
N TYR A 251 -6.51 5.47 0.63
CA TYR A 251 -7.67 6.10 1.26
C TYR A 251 -7.26 7.35 2.03
N ALA A 252 -8.11 8.37 2.00
CA ALA A 252 -7.94 9.57 2.81
C ALA A 252 -9.29 10.14 3.23
N ASP A 253 -9.36 10.67 4.46
CA ASP A 253 -10.50 11.46 4.93
C ASP A 253 -10.08 12.53 5.94
N ASP A 254 -11.05 13.36 6.33
CA ASP A 254 -10.89 14.43 7.33
C ASP A 254 -11.25 13.95 8.77
N ASN A 255 -11.12 12.65 9.06
CA ASN A 255 -11.39 12.06 10.38
C ASN A 255 -10.10 11.76 11.18
N GLY A 256 -9.04 12.53 10.97
CA GLY A 256 -7.80 12.39 11.72
C GLY A 256 -7.99 12.63 13.23
N LYS A 257 -7.22 11.93 14.07
CA LYS A 257 -7.21 12.16 15.52
C LYS A 257 -6.22 13.28 15.86
N ALA A 258 -6.63 14.18 16.75
CA ALA A 258 -5.77 15.27 17.20
C ALA A 258 -4.37 14.74 17.63
N PRO A 259 -3.27 15.38 17.17
CA PRO A 259 -3.22 16.70 16.53
C PRO A 259 -3.51 16.72 15.03
N ALA A 260 -3.71 15.56 14.39
CA ALA A 260 -4.12 15.50 12.98
C ALA A 260 -5.59 15.88 12.82
N SER A 261 -5.91 16.50 11.68
CA SER A 261 -7.29 16.70 11.21
C SER A 261 -7.62 15.78 10.03
N LYS A 262 -6.61 15.27 9.33
CA LYS A 262 -6.75 14.32 8.24
C LYS A 262 -6.07 13.01 8.57
N ARG A 263 -6.56 11.92 7.99
CA ARG A 263 -5.83 10.65 7.98
C ARG A 263 -5.76 10.09 6.58
N GLN A 264 -4.64 9.46 6.28
CA GLN A 264 -4.36 8.84 5.00
C GLN A 264 -3.79 7.46 5.26
N GLY A 265 -4.18 6.49 4.43
CA GLY A 265 -3.68 5.14 4.48
C GLY A 265 -3.33 4.64 3.11
N SER A 266 -2.23 3.89 3.03
CA SER A 266 -1.83 3.12 1.86
C SER A 266 -1.63 1.68 2.27
N TYR A 267 -2.17 0.77 1.48
CA TYR A 267 -2.07 -0.66 1.67
C TYR A 267 -1.57 -1.31 0.39
N VAL A 268 -0.57 -2.16 0.49
CA VAL A 268 -0.01 -2.90 -0.63
C VAL A 268 -0.08 -4.39 -0.35
N ALA A 269 -0.46 -5.18 -1.35
CA ALA A 269 -0.37 -6.63 -1.29
C ALA A 269 0.22 -7.23 -2.57
N VAL A 270 0.87 -8.38 -2.41
CA VAL A 270 1.27 -9.25 -3.51
C VAL A 270 0.36 -10.48 -3.49
N LEU A 271 -0.33 -10.71 -4.62
CA LEU A 271 -1.37 -11.72 -4.76
C LEU A 271 -1.02 -12.66 -5.92
N GLU A 272 -1.32 -13.94 -5.78
CA GLU A 272 -1.26 -14.90 -6.88
C GLU A 272 -2.67 -15.30 -7.30
N VAL A 273 -2.94 -15.27 -8.61
CA VAL A 273 -4.21 -15.72 -9.19
C VAL A 273 -3.94 -16.97 -10.01
N LEU A 274 -4.56 -18.07 -9.64
CA LEU A 274 -4.41 -19.36 -10.30
C LEU A 274 -5.42 -19.50 -11.46
N PRO A 275 -5.10 -20.29 -12.50
CA PRO A 275 -6.08 -20.64 -13.51
C PRO A 275 -7.16 -21.57 -12.92
N MET A 276 -8.39 -21.43 -13.40
CA MET A 276 -9.43 -22.45 -13.23
C MET A 276 -9.13 -23.72 -14.03
#